data_AF-A0ABD0N2W8-F1
#
_entry.id   AF-A0ABD0N2W8-F1
#
_cell.length_a   1.000
_cell.length_b   1.000
_cell.length_c   1.000
_cell.angle_alpha   90.00
_cell.angle_beta   90.00
_cell.angle_gamma   90.00
#
_symmetry.space_group_name_H-M   'P 1'
#
loop_
_entity.id
_entity.type
_entity.pdbx_description
1 polymer ?
#
loop_
_entity_poly.entity_id
_entity_poly.type
_entity_poly.pdbx_seq_one_letter_code
_entity_poly.pdbx_strand_id
1 'polypeptide(L)' 'DDPCAEDYRGPSAQSEIEVKNIANFIMDHGNFKSFMSLHSYMQLLMYPYGYVGTDAPDRTEL' A
#
# COMPACT_ATOMS: atom_id res chain seq x y z
N ASP A 1 9.70 -12.65 9.26
CA ASP A 1 9.89 -11.96 10.54
C ASP A 1 11.36 -11.83 10.95
N ASP A 2 12.29 -11.88 10.01
CA ASP A 2 13.70 -11.58 10.27
C ASP A 2 13.90 -10.05 10.17
N PRO A 3 14.29 -9.34 11.24
CA PRO A 3 14.55 -7.90 11.18
C PRO A 3 15.70 -7.50 10.25
N CYS A 4 16.53 -8.44 9.81
CA CYS A 4 17.63 -8.19 8.88
C CYS A 4 17.25 -8.38 7.41
N ALA A 5 16.02 -8.83 7.10
CA ALA A 5 15.56 -8.99 5.72
C ALA A 5 15.19 -7.64 5.09
N GLU A 6 15.53 -7.45 3.81
CA GLU A 6 15.22 -6.23 3.05
C GLU A 6 13.71 -5.94 2.94
N ASP A 7 12.88 -6.98 3.02
CA ASP A 7 11.42 -6.93 2.93
C ASP A 7 10.73 -7.13 4.30
N TYR A 8 11.45 -6.91 5.40
CA TYR A 8 10.90 -7.06 6.74
C TYR A 8 9.71 -6.12 6.98
N ARG A 9 8.58 -6.69 7.40
CA ARG A 9 7.30 -6.00 7.60
C ARG A 9 7.20 -5.10 8.85
N GLY A 10 8.24 -5.04 9.67
CA GLY A 10 8.19 -4.40 10.98
C GLY A 10 7.52 -5.27 12.06
N PRO A 11 7.57 -4.85 13.34
CA PRO A 11 7.00 -5.61 14.47
C PRO A 11 5.46 -5.62 14.51
N SER A 12 4.81 -4.66 13.84
CA SER A 12 3.34 -4.59 13.72
C SER A 12 2.96 -3.71 12.52
N ALA A 13 1.71 -3.79 12.07
CA ALA A 13 1.21 -2.87 11.05
C ALA A 13 1.39 -1.41 11.51
N GLN A 14 1.83 -0.53 10.59
CA GLN A 14 2.07 0.89 10.85
C GLN A 14 3.09 1.16 11.98
N SER A 15 4.05 0.26 12.21
CA SER A 15 5.15 0.48 13.17
C SER A 15 6.03 1.68 12.79
N GLU A 16 6.28 1.85 11.48
CA GLU A 16 7.08 2.94 10.95
C GLU A 16 6.29 4.25 11.00
N ILE A 17 6.89 5.30 11.56
CA ILE A 17 6.23 6.59 11.78
C ILE A 17 5.85 7.24 10.44
N GLU A 18 6.62 6.99 9.39
CA GLU A 18 6.40 7.43 8.02
C GLU A 18 5.07 6.88 7.47
N VAL A 19 4.84 5.57 7.64
CA VAL A 19 3.60 4.89 7.20
C VAL A 19 2.42 5.31 8.08
N LYS A 20 2.63 5.39 9.40
CA LYS A 20 1.59 5.79 10.35
C LYS A 20 1.05 7.18 10.07
N ASN A 21 1.93 8.14 9.75
CA ASN A 21 1.53 9.52 9.46
C ASN A 21 0.70 9.62 8.18
N ILE A 22 1.05 8.89 7.12
CA ILE A 22 0.26 8.86 5.87
C ILE A 22 -1.12 8.23 6.13
N ALA A 23 -1.17 7.11 6.86
CA ALA A 23 -2.43 6.46 7.18
C ALA A 23 -3.35 7.37 8.00
N ASN A 24 -2.83 8.03 9.03
CA ASN A 24 -3.58 9.00 9.83
C ASN A 24 -4.09 10.15 8.96
N PHE A 25 -3.24 10.73 8.11
CA PHE A 25 -3.65 11.82 7.23
C PHE A 25 -4.80 11.45 6.29
N ILE A 26 -4.77 10.25 5.69
CA ILE A 26 -5.85 9.77 4.82
C ILE A 26 -7.15 9.57 5.60
N MET A 27 -7.06 8.92 6.77
CA MET A 27 -8.23 8.66 7.63
C MET A 27 -8.84 9.94 8.19
N ASP A 28 -8.01 10.86 8.66
CA ASP A 28 -8.44 12.14 9.26
C ASP A 28 -9.06 13.07 8.21
N HIS A 29 -8.53 13.08 6.99
CA HIS A 29 -9.11 13.86 5.90
C HIS A 29 -10.45 13.26 5.42
N GLY A 30 -10.56 11.93 5.34
CA GLY A 30 -11.81 11.22 5.05
C GLY A 30 -12.43 11.43 3.65
N ASN A 31 -11.77 12.16 2.75
CA ASN A 31 -12.31 12.50 1.43
C ASN A 31 -11.30 12.33 0.28
N PHE A 32 -10.42 11.34 0.42
CA PHE A 32 -9.55 10.90 -0.68
C PHE A 32 -10.36 10.18 -1.75
N LYS A 33 -10.10 10.48 -3.02
CA LYS A 33 -10.77 9.84 -4.17
C LYS A 33 -9.83 8.92 -4.97
N SER A 34 -8.52 9.14 -4.87
CA SER A 34 -7.51 8.35 -5.57
C SER A 34 -6.23 8.31 -4.76
N PHE A 35 -5.48 7.21 -4.86
CA PHE A 35 -4.17 7.04 -4.25
C PHE A 35 -3.19 6.44 -5.27
N MET A 36 -2.01 7.04 -5.41
CA MET A 36 -0.97 6.58 -6.33
C MET A 36 0.35 6.50 -5.59
N SER A 37 0.94 5.30 -5.51
CA SER A 37 2.30 5.10 -5.02
C SER A 37 3.22 4.86 -6.21
N LEU A 38 4.28 5.66 -6.32
CA LEU A 38 5.23 5.59 -7.42
C LEU A 38 6.45 4.77 -7.00
N HIS A 39 6.74 3.73 -7.79
CA HIS A 39 7.91 2.88 -7.61
C HIS A 39 8.69 2.79 -8.93
N SER A 40 9.94 2.36 -8.84
CA SER A 40 10.75 1.98 -9.98
C SER A 40 11.34 0.60 -9.70
N TYR A 41 11.55 -0.27 -10.68
CA TYR A 41 11.63 -0.09 -12.13
C TYR A 41 10.47 -0.83 -12.85
N MET A 42 10.68 -1.31 -14.10
CA MET A 42 9.81 -2.25 -14.84
C MET A 42 8.67 -1.70 -15.72
N GLN A 43 8.42 -0.38 -15.77
CA GLN A 43 7.36 0.23 -16.62
C GLN A 43 5.97 -0.41 -16.43
N LEU A 44 5.56 -0.62 -15.18
CA LEU A 44 4.28 -1.25 -14.85
C LEU A 44 3.27 -0.24 -14.30
N LEU A 45 2.00 -0.41 -14.67
CA LEU A 45 0.86 0.18 -13.98
C LEU A 45 0.09 -0.95 -13.30
N MET A 46 0.01 -0.91 -11.97
CA MET A 46 -0.59 -1.95 -11.15
C MET A 46 -1.73 -1.38 -10.29
N TYR A 47 -2.69 -2.24 -9.97
CA TYR A 47 -3.82 -1.96 -9.11
C TYR A 47 -4.05 -3.16 -8.16
N PRO A 48 -4.89 -3.03 -7.11
CA PRO A 48 -5.09 -4.11 -6.13
C PRO A 48 -5.63 -5.41 -6.75
N TYR A 49 -5.38 -6.58 -6.14
CA TYR A 49 -4.66 -6.81 -4.89
C TYR A 49 -3.25 -7.36 -5.14
N GLY A 50 -2.33 -7.11 -4.19
CA GLY A 50 -1.00 -7.72 -4.18
C GLY A 50 -0.84 -8.90 -3.21
N TYR A 51 -1.73 -9.04 -2.20
CA TYR A 51 -1.56 -10.01 -1.10
C TYR A 51 -2.46 -11.25 -1.19
N VAL A 52 -3.42 -11.26 -2.12
CA VAL A 52 -4.39 -12.35 -2.30
C VAL A 52 -4.67 -12.54 -3.80
N GLY A 53 -4.96 -13.79 -4.20
CA GLY A 53 -5.22 -14.16 -5.60
C GLY A 53 -6.66 -13.96 -6.07
N THR A 54 -7.43 -13.09 -5.43
CA THR A 54 -8.80 -12.75 -5.83
C THR A 54 -8.82 -11.40 -6.54
N ASP A 55 -9.77 -11.21 -7.47
CA ASP A 55 -9.91 -9.95 -8.19
C ASP A 55 -10.43 -8.81 -7.28
N ALA A 56 -9.99 -7.57 -7.55
CA ALA A 56 -10.60 -6.38 -6.97
C ALA A 56 -12.04 -6.20 -7.51
N PRO A 57 -13.00 -5.72 -6.70
CA PRO A 57 -14.39 -5.54 -7.12
C PRO A 57 -14.54 -4.74 -8.41
N ASP A 58 -13.77 -3.66 -8.56
CA ASP A 58 -13.85 -2.72 -9.69
C ASP A 58 -12.83 -3.03 -10.81
N ARG A 59 -12.30 -4.26 -10.89
CA ARG A 59 -11.27 -4.64 -11.89
C ARG A 59 -11.64 -4.29 -13.33
N THR A 60 -12.92 -4.35 -13.69
CA THR A 60 -13.39 -4.09 -15.06
C THR A 60 -13.48 -2.61 -15.42
N GLU A 61 -13.34 -1.69 -14.46
CA GLU A 61 -13.37 -0.24 -14.70
C GLU A 61 -12.08 0.27 -15.35
N LEU A 62 -11.00 -0.53 -15.29
CA LEU A 62 -9.65 -0.18 -15.76
C LEU A 62 -9.40 -0.56 -17.21
#